data_AF-A0A969ZN32-F1
#
_entry.id   AF-A0A969ZN32-F1
#
_cell.length_a   1.000
_cell.length_b   1.000
_cell.length_c   1.000
_cell.angle_alpha   90.00
_cell.angle_beta   90.00
_cell.angle_gamma   90.00
#
_symmetry.space_group_name_H-M   'P 1'
#
loop_
_entity.id
_entity.type
_entity.pdbx_description
1 polymer ?
#
loop_
_entity_poly.entity_id
_entity_poly.type
_entity_poly.pdbx_seq_one_letter_code
_entity_poly.pdbx_strand_id
1 'polypeptide(L)'
;MNILDKIYEAGIVGAGGAGFPTHVKFNCNVDYFIINAAECEPLLNTDKYLITIKSKEMIKAIEEVGKIVGAKHLVIAIKEKYAKEIQILREFIKELNSSVEIFYLKNYYPAGDEQMIVYEVTGKSIPEAGIPLDVG
;
A
#
# COMPACT_ATOMS: atom_id res chain seq x y z
N MET A 1 11.47 -3.51 22.85
CA MET A 1 11.68 -3.74 21.40
C MET A 1 10.45 -3.25 20.67
N ASN A 2 10.60 -2.18 19.91
CA ASN A 2 9.50 -1.60 19.12
C ASN A 2 9.24 -2.47 17.87
N ILE A 3 8.25 -2.10 17.07
CA ILE A 3 7.89 -2.83 15.84
C ILE A 3 8.95 -2.72 14.74
N LEU A 4 9.63 -1.58 14.60
CA LEU A 4 10.69 -1.38 13.60
C LEU A 4 11.89 -2.27 13.90
N ASP A 5 12.25 -2.44 15.18
CA ASP A 5 13.28 -3.38 15.62
C ASP A 5 12.91 -4.81 15.20
N LYS A 6 11.64 -5.21 15.36
CA LYS A 6 11.17 -6.56 14.95
C LYS A 6 11.23 -6.75 13.44
N ILE A 7 10.88 -5.73 12.66
CA ILE A 7 10.96 -5.76 11.19
C ILE A 7 12.41 -5.88 10.73
N TYR A 8 13.32 -5.16 11.40
CA TYR A 8 14.76 -5.22 11.14
C TYR A 8 15.33 -6.62 11.42
N GLU A 9 15.12 -7.15 12.62
CA GLU A 9 15.62 -8.49 13.02
C GLU A 9 15.05 -9.62 12.16
N ALA A 10 13.82 -9.46 11.65
CA ALA A 10 13.21 -10.42 10.73
C ALA A 10 13.73 -10.31 9.28
N GLY A 11 14.55 -9.31 8.96
CA GLY A 11 15.10 -9.11 7.62
C GLY A 11 14.06 -8.74 6.56
N ILE A 12 12.97 -8.07 6.94
CA ILE A 12 11.87 -7.76 6.02
C ILE A 12 12.26 -6.62 5.07
N VAL A 13 12.07 -6.87 3.77
CA VAL A 13 12.29 -5.92 2.68
C VAL A 13 11.03 -5.70 1.85
N GLY A 14 11.00 -4.64 1.05
CA GLY A 14 9.90 -4.35 0.15
C GLY A 14 9.69 -5.42 -0.92
N ALA A 15 8.53 -6.07 -0.89
CA ALA A 15 8.17 -7.16 -1.80
C ALA A 15 7.66 -6.71 -3.19
N GLY A 16 7.67 -5.41 -3.50
CA GLY A 16 7.23 -4.86 -4.79
C GLY A 16 8.29 -4.87 -5.90
N GLY A 17 9.46 -5.46 -5.65
CA GLY A 17 10.56 -5.60 -6.63
C GLY A 17 11.84 -4.83 -6.28
N ALA A 18 11.74 -3.68 -5.60
CA ALA A 18 12.91 -2.85 -5.25
C ALA A 18 13.75 -3.42 -4.10
N GLY A 19 13.16 -4.22 -3.21
CA GLY A 19 13.89 -4.84 -2.09
C GLY A 19 14.40 -3.86 -1.03
N PHE A 20 13.86 -2.64 -0.96
CA PHE A 20 14.30 -1.65 0.02
C PHE A 20 13.96 -2.08 1.47
N PRO A 21 14.84 -1.86 2.46
CA PRO A 21 14.58 -2.29 3.84
C PRO A 21 13.31 -1.64 4.45
N THR A 22 12.36 -2.46 4.87
CA THR A 22 11.04 -1.97 5.31
C THR A 22 11.11 -1.16 6.60
N HIS A 23 11.99 -1.54 7.53
CA HIS A 23 12.18 -0.80 8.78
C HIS A 23 12.69 0.63 8.55
N VAL A 24 13.53 0.86 7.53
CA VAL A 24 13.96 2.21 7.11
C VAL A 24 12.78 2.96 6.50
N LYS A 25 12.02 2.30 5.62
CA LYS A 25 10.86 2.92 4.94
C LYS A 25 9.78 3.37 5.93
N PHE A 26 9.54 2.60 6.99
CA PHE A 26 8.53 2.92 8.03
C PHE A 26 9.05 3.85 9.13
N ASN A 27 10.35 4.19 9.13
CA ASN A 27 10.89 5.18 10.06
C ASN A 27 10.69 6.61 9.52
N CYS A 28 9.43 7.00 9.34
CA CYS A 28 9.03 8.30 8.81
C CYS A 28 7.70 8.76 9.44
N ASN A 29 7.31 10.00 9.16
CA ASN A 29 5.98 10.53 9.46
C ASN A 29 5.38 11.08 8.16
N VAL A 30 4.21 10.59 7.76
CA VAL A 30 3.58 10.85 6.46
C VAL A 30 2.11 11.15 6.65
N ASP A 31 1.51 11.90 5.71
CA ASP A 31 0.06 12.12 5.71
C ASP A 31 -0.69 10.95 5.05
N TYR A 32 -0.08 10.33 4.03
CA TYR A 32 -0.66 9.24 3.26
C TYR A 32 0.16 7.95 3.40
N PHE A 33 -0.53 6.85 3.73
CA PHE A 33 0.02 5.51 3.62
C PHE A 33 -0.71 4.75 2.50
N ILE A 34 -0.03 4.58 1.37
CA ILE A 34 -0.61 4.00 0.14
C ILE A 34 -0.09 2.58 -0.06
N ILE A 35 -1.02 1.64 -0.18
CA ILE A 35 -0.78 0.25 -0.48
C ILE A 35 -0.97 0.07 -1.98
N ASN A 36 0.12 -0.21 -2.67
CA ASN A 36 0.11 -0.51 -4.09
C ASN A 36 -0.38 -1.94 -4.30
N ALA A 37 -1.65 -2.10 -4.71
CA ALA A 37 -2.26 -3.35 -5.13
C ALA A 37 -2.47 -3.41 -6.66
N ALA A 38 -1.71 -2.61 -7.41
CA ALA A 38 -1.75 -2.54 -8.86
C ALA A 38 -0.69 -3.43 -9.50
N GLU A 39 -0.84 -4.75 -9.36
CA GLU A 39 0.03 -5.73 -9.99
C GLU A 39 -0.04 -5.57 -11.52
N CYS A 40 1.06 -5.13 -12.12
CA CYS A 40 1.18 -4.77 -13.53
C CYS A 40 2.04 -5.75 -14.34
N GLU A 41 2.89 -6.51 -13.68
CA GLU A 41 3.80 -7.46 -14.32
C GLU A 41 3.02 -8.66 -14.88
N PRO A 42 3.21 -9.03 -16.16
CA PRO A 42 2.57 -10.20 -16.73
C PRO A 42 2.79 -11.47 -15.89
N LEU A 43 1.76 -12.31 -15.81
CA LEU A 43 1.74 -13.60 -15.10
C LEU A 43 1.78 -13.53 -13.56
N LEU A 44 2.17 -12.40 -12.95
CA LEU A 44 2.06 -12.23 -11.49
C LEU A 44 0.59 -12.04 -11.08
N ASN A 45 0.20 -12.81 -10.05
CA ASN A 45 -1.12 -12.78 -9.42
C ASN A 45 -1.01 -12.91 -7.88
N THR A 46 0.17 -12.65 -7.32
CA THR A 46 0.48 -12.93 -5.92
C THR A 46 -0.32 -12.02 -5.01
N ASP A 47 -0.36 -10.72 -5.33
CA ASP A 47 -1.06 -9.73 -4.51
C ASP A 47 -2.57 -9.98 -4.52
N LYS A 48 -3.13 -10.31 -5.69
CA LYS A 48 -4.54 -10.68 -5.83
C LYS A 48 -4.89 -11.93 -5.02
N TYR A 49 -3.99 -12.91 -5.02
CA TYR A 49 -4.15 -14.11 -4.21
C TYR A 49 -4.13 -13.78 -2.71
N LEU A 50 -3.16 -12.97 -2.27
CA LEU A 50 -3.06 -12.52 -0.88
C LEU A 50 -4.30 -11.74 -0.43
N ILE A 51 -4.82 -10.82 -1.26
CA ILE A 51 -6.09 -10.15 -0.98
C ILE A 51 -7.20 -11.19 -0.78
N THR A 52 -7.29 -12.20 -1.65
CA THR A 52 -8.34 -13.22 -1.55
C THR A 52 -8.27 -14.03 -0.25
N ILE A 53 -7.07 -14.40 0.21
CA ILE A 53 -6.90 -15.34 1.34
C ILE A 53 -6.53 -14.69 2.68
N LYS A 54 -6.10 -13.41 2.68
CA LYS A 54 -5.52 -12.71 3.84
C LYS A 54 -5.98 -11.26 4.00
N SER A 55 -7.10 -10.86 3.39
CA SER A 55 -7.61 -9.47 3.48
C SER A 55 -7.79 -8.99 4.92
N LYS A 56 -8.32 -9.84 5.82
CA LYS A 56 -8.55 -9.46 7.21
C LYS A 56 -7.24 -9.11 7.93
N GLU A 57 -6.22 -9.94 7.77
CA GLU A 57 -4.89 -9.69 8.34
C GLU A 57 -4.23 -8.46 7.69
N MET A 58 -4.38 -8.30 6.38
CA MET A 58 -3.83 -7.17 5.63
C MET A 58 -4.41 -5.84 6.11
N ILE A 59 -5.74 -5.72 6.25
CA ILE A 59 -6.38 -4.47 6.72
C ILE A 59 -5.90 -4.12 8.13
N LYS A 60 -5.83 -5.08 9.04
CA LYS A 60 -5.30 -4.85 10.40
C LYS A 60 -3.85 -4.39 10.37
N ALA A 61 -3.02 -5.01 9.52
CA ALA A 61 -1.61 -4.61 9.38
C ALA A 61 -1.50 -3.18 8.82
N ILE A 62 -2.34 -2.81 7.86
CA ILE A 62 -2.39 -1.45 7.30
C ILE A 62 -2.71 -0.43 8.39
N GLU A 63 -3.69 -0.71 9.25
CA GLU A 63 -4.03 0.20 10.34
C GLU A 63 -2.91 0.36 11.36
N GLU A 64 -2.23 -0.74 11.74
CA GLU A 64 -1.12 -0.63 12.69
C GLU A 64 0.10 0.07 12.09
N VAL A 65 0.44 -0.21 10.83
CA VAL A 65 1.51 0.52 10.14
C VAL A 65 1.13 1.99 9.96
N GLY A 66 -0.12 2.29 9.63
CA GLY A 66 -0.65 3.64 9.55
C GLY A 66 -0.40 4.45 10.83
N LYS A 67 -0.64 3.86 12.01
CA LYS A 67 -0.34 4.50 13.29
C LYS A 67 1.16 4.71 13.51
N ILE A 68 2.00 3.76 13.10
CA ILE A 68 3.46 3.84 13.25
C ILE A 68 4.02 5.01 12.45
N VAL A 69 3.53 5.19 11.22
CA VAL A 69 4.00 6.25 10.30
C VAL A 69 3.19 7.55 10.42
N GLY A 70 2.25 7.63 11.36
CA GLY A 70 1.43 8.83 11.60
C GLY A 70 0.43 9.19 10.51
N ALA A 71 0.12 8.25 9.60
CA ALA A 71 -0.74 8.49 8.44
C ALA A 71 -2.19 8.83 8.82
N LYS A 72 -2.73 9.88 8.20
CA LYS A 72 -4.14 10.27 8.30
C LYS A 72 -5.00 9.57 7.26
N HIS A 73 -4.40 9.23 6.13
CA HIS A 73 -5.07 8.59 5.00
C HIS A 73 -4.45 7.21 4.74
N LEU A 74 -5.25 6.15 4.89
CA LEU A 74 -4.84 4.77 4.61
C LEU A 74 -5.52 4.33 3.32
N VAL A 75 -4.77 4.13 2.25
CA VAL A 75 -5.35 3.95 0.91
C VAL A 75 -4.83 2.68 0.27
N ILE A 76 -5.73 1.80 -0.19
CA ILE A 76 -5.39 0.69 -1.08
C ILE A 76 -5.67 1.13 -2.52
N ALA A 77 -4.61 1.32 -3.30
CA ALA A 77 -4.69 1.66 -4.72
C ALA A 77 -4.74 0.37 -5.55
N ILE A 78 -5.89 0.06 -6.15
CA ILE A 78 -6.17 -1.20 -6.84
C ILE A 78 -6.79 -0.97 -8.21
N LYS A 79 -6.47 -1.81 -9.20
CA LYS A 79 -7.08 -1.70 -10.54
C LYS A 79 -8.58 -1.97 -10.47
N GLU A 80 -9.37 -1.12 -11.11
CA GLU A 80 -10.84 -1.19 -11.13
C GLU A 80 -11.38 -2.54 -11.63
N LYS A 81 -10.64 -3.23 -12.51
CA LYS A 81 -11.02 -4.53 -13.05
C LYS A 81 -10.93 -5.69 -12.04
N TYR A 82 -10.27 -5.50 -10.90
CA TYR A 82 -10.10 -6.53 -9.86
C TYR A 82 -11.35 -6.63 -8.97
N ALA A 83 -12.50 -6.84 -9.61
CA ALA A 83 -13.81 -6.75 -8.96
C ALA A 83 -13.98 -7.72 -7.78
N LYS A 84 -13.43 -8.94 -7.91
CA LYS A 84 -13.46 -9.95 -6.85
C LYS A 84 -12.67 -9.50 -5.63
N GLU A 85 -11.45 -9.04 -5.84
CA GLU A 85 -10.54 -8.57 -4.80
C GLU A 85 -11.11 -7.33 -4.10
N ILE A 86 -11.65 -6.38 -4.87
CA ILE A 86 -12.34 -5.17 -4.37
C ILE A 86 -13.51 -5.55 -3.47
N GLN A 87 -14.32 -6.53 -3.86
CA GLN A 87 -15.46 -6.97 -3.05
C GLN A 87 -15.00 -7.50 -1.69
N ILE A 88 -14.01 -8.40 -1.68
CA ILE A 88 -13.45 -8.99 -0.45
C ILE A 88 -12.89 -7.90 0.47
N LEU A 89 -12.14 -6.94 -0.09
CA LEU A 89 -11.62 -5.80 0.67
C LEU A 89 -12.75 -4.98 1.32
N ARG A 90 -13.79 -4.64 0.55
CA ARG A 90 -14.94 -3.88 1.06
C ARG A 90 -15.65 -4.61 2.20
N GLU A 91 -15.83 -5.92 2.08
CA GLU A 91 -16.45 -6.74 3.12
C GLU A 91 -15.66 -6.67 4.43
N PHE A 92 -14.34 -6.88 4.39
CA PHE A 92 -13.51 -6.84 5.60
C PHE A 92 -13.27 -5.43 6.15
N ILE A 93 -13.18 -4.40 5.29
CA ILE A 93 -13.11 -3.00 5.74
C ILE A 93 -14.35 -2.67 6.57
N LYS A 94 -15.54 -3.08 6.08
CA LYS A 94 -16.80 -2.88 6.78
C LYS A 94 -16.88 -3.73 8.06
N GLU A 95 -16.52 -5.01 8.01
CA GLU A 95 -16.53 -5.92 9.17
C GLU A 95 -15.66 -5.37 10.31
N LEU A 96 -14.48 -4.84 9.98
CA LEU A 96 -13.52 -4.33 10.95
C LEU A 96 -13.78 -2.89 11.38
N ASN A 97 -14.76 -2.21 10.77
CA ASN A 97 -14.99 -0.77 10.93
C ASN A 97 -13.69 0.04 10.70
N SER A 98 -12.96 -0.34 9.64
CA SER A 98 -11.65 0.22 9.33
C SER A 98 -11.76 1.56 8.61
N SER A 99 -10.79 2.43 8.84
CA SER A 99 -10.65 3.72 8.12
C SER A 99 -9.98 3.61 6.75
N VAL A 100 -9.60 2.40 6.33
CA VAL A 100 -8.95 2.17 5.04
C VAL A 100 -9.89 2.46 3.88
N GLU A 101 -9.40 3.26 2.94
CA GLU A 101 -10.09 3.65 1.71
C GLU A 101 -9.57 2.85 0.51
N ILE A 102 -10.43 2.63 -0.49
CA ILE A 102 -10.05 1.99 -1.75
C ILE A 102 -10.02 3.05 -2.84
N PHE A 103 -8.87 3.21 -3.48
CA PHE A 103 -8.70 4.05 -4.67
C PHE A 103 -8.67 3.18 -5.92
N TYR A 104 -9.49 3.53 -6.91
CA TYR A 104 -9.65 2.78 -8.15
C TYR A 104 -8.73 3.31 -9.24
N LEU A 105 -7.69 2.54 -9.56
CA LEU A 105 -6.80 2.82 -10.68
C LEU A 105 -7.41 2.32 -11.99
N LYS A 106 -7.27 3.12 -13.05
CA LYS A 106 -7.59 2.68 -14.42
C LYS A 106 -6.66 1.54 -14.83
N ASN A 107 -7.13 0.71 -15.77
CA ASN A 107 -6.37 -0.43 -16.27
C ASN A 107 -5.39 -0.03 -17.40
N TYR A 108 -4.21 0.49 -17.05
CA TYR A 108 -3.11 0.73 -17.98
C TYR A 108 -1.75 0.35 -17.39
N TYR A 109 -0.71 0.28 -18.23
CA TYR A 109 0.67 0.12 -17.80
C TYR A 109 1.46 1.40 -18.11
N PRO A 110 2.22 1.99 -17.15
CA PRO A 110 2.47 1.51 -15.79
C PRO A 110 1.59 2.22 -14.73
N ALA A 111 0.36 1.77 -14.50
CA ALA A 111 -0.47 2.30 -13.40
C ALA A 111 0.06 1.95 -12.00
N GLY A 112 0.97 0.96 -11.90
CA GLY A 112 1.60 0.52 -10.66
C GLY A 112 2.87 1.27 -10.29
N ASP A 113 3.32 2.21 -11.12
CA ASP A 113 4.49 3.04 -10.84
C ASP A 113 4.23 3.97 -9.65
N GLU A 114 5.20 4.11 -8.74
CA GLU A 114 5.00 4.86 -7.50
C GLU A 114 4.72 6.34 -7.73
N GLN A 115 5.31 6.94 -8.77
CA GLN A 115 5.11 8.35 -9.10
C GLN A 115 3.67 8.58 -9.58
N MET A 116 3.18 7.66 -10.43
CA MET A 116 1.82 7.69 -10.94
C MET A 116 0.80 7.49 -9.81
N ILE A 117 1.01 6.50 -8.94
CA ILE A 117 0.08 6.22 -7.82
C ILE A 117 0.02 7.40 -6.86
N VAL A 118 1.17 7.98 -6.49
CA VAL A 118 1.20 9.14 -5.61
C VAL A 118 0.42 10.30 -6.21
N TYR A 119 0.61 10.58 -7.50
CA TYR A 119 -0.15 11.63 -8.18
C TYR A 119 -1.65 11.33 -8.26
N GLU A 120 -2.05 10.11 -8.64
CA GLU A 120 -3.46 9.73 -8.77
C GLU A 120 -4.20 9.80 -7.42
N VAL A 121 -3.54 9.38 -6.33
CA VAL A 121 -4.16 9.36 -4.99
C VAL A 121 -4.14 10.74 -4.33
N THR A 122 -3.03 11.48 -4.44
CA THR A 122 -2.83 12.71 -3.65
C THR A 122 -3.03 14.00 -4.45
N GLY A 123 -3.00 13.93 -5.79
CA GLY A 123 -2.94 15.08 -6.68
C GLY A 123 -1.59 15.80 -6.69
N LYS A 124 -0.58 15.29 -5.99
CA LYS A 124 0.76 15.88 -5.89
C LYS A 124 1.75 15.11 -6.75
N SER A 125 2.61 15.84 -7.46
CA SER A 125 3.74 15.23 -8.18
C SER A 125 4.98 15.24 -7.29
N ILE A 126 5.71 14.14 -7.28
CA ILE A 126 7.01 14.06 -6.60
C ILE A 126 7.99 14.98 -7.36
N PRO A 127 8.79 15.80 -6.64
CA PRO A 127 9.75 16.70 -7.27
C PRO A 127 10.82 15.93 -8.04
N GLU A 128 11.47 16.61 -8.99
CA GLU A 128 12.58 16.04 -9.74
C GLU A 128 13.69 15.53 -8.81
N ALA A 129 14.16 14.30 -9.03
CA ALA A 129 15.10 13.58 -8.18
C ALA A 129 14.65 13.37 -6.71
N GLY A 130 13.39 13.65 -6.41
CA GLY A 130 12.77 13.38 -5.12
C GLY A 130 12.20 11.97 -5.01
N ILE A 131 11.66 11.69 -3.82
CA ILE A 131 11.03 10.42 -3.45
C ILE A 131 9.62 10.68 -2.90
N PRO A 132 8.75 9.66 -2.80
CA PRO A 132 7.40 9.84 -2.25
C PRO A 132 7.33 10.55 -0.89
N LEU A 133 8.36 10.41 -0.03
CA LEU A 133 8.41 11.09 1.26
C LEU A 133 8.47 12.63 1.14
N ASP A 134 8.90 13.17 0.00
CA ASP A 134 9.01 14.61 -0.21
C ASP A 134 7.65 15.29 -0.45
N VAL A 135 6.57 14.51 -0.63
CA VAL A 135 5.20 15.03 -0.89
C VAL A 135 4.18 14.76 0.22
N GLY A 136 4.62 14.13 1.30
CA GLY A 136 3.83 13.87 2.51
C GLY A 136 3.07 12.56 2.48
#